data_AF-A0A3R6WVU4-F1
#
_entry.id   AF-A0A3R6WVU4-F1
#
_cell.length_a   1.000
_cell.length_b   1.000
_cell.length_c   1.000
_cell.angle_alpha   90.00
_cell.angle_beta   90.00
_cell.angle_gamma   90.00
#
_symmetry.space_group_name_H-M   'P 1'
#
loop_
_entity.id
_entity.type
_entity.pdbx_description
1 polymer ?
#
loop_
_entity_poly.entity_id
_entity_poly.type
_entity_poly.pdbx_seq_one_letter_code
_entity_poly.pdbx_strand_id
1 'polypeptide(L)'
;MLVTLFSASNYCGVANNMGCFMRIPQNGKPSFFQYMATTSESDLVATNLEGLFQVIVTHRDELRRRFQELDPADTHTVTTSDWDDVMQQQLQIQLNWASIRPLLTSIEPNQTIDYVNFLDRYHTRGTTASQDDDDAAASTVAGATAAVSR
;
A
#
# COMPACT_ATOMS: atom_id res chain seq x y z
N MET A 1 -35.79 -6.46 -22.72
CA MET A 1 -35.01 -5.39 -22.06
C MET A 1 -34.54 -5.89 -20.69
N LEU A 2 -33.34 -5.50 -20.27
CA LEU A 2 -32.82 -5.78 -18.93
C LEU A 2 -32.70 -4.46 -18.18
N VAL A 3 -33.18 -4.39 -16.94
CA VAL A 3 -33.14 -3.18 -16.11
C VAL A 3 -32.52 -3.52 -14.76
N THR A 4 -31.43 -2.84 -14.40
CA THR A 4 -30.86 -2.92 -13.05
C THR A 4 -31.69 -2.07 -12.11
N LEU A 5 -32.15 -2.65 -11.00
CA LEU A 5 -32.94 -1.95 -9.98
C LEU A 5 -32.07 -1.54 -8.79
N PHE A 6 -31.16 -2.43 -8.37
CA PHE A 6 -30.27 -2.19 -7.24
C PHE A 6 -28.94 -2.91 -7.49
N SER A 7 -27.83 -2.16 -7.48
CA SER A 7 -26.50 -2.66 -7.83
C SER A 7 -25.51 -2.68 -6.67
N ALA A 8 -25.86 -2.15 -5.49
CA ALA A 8 -24.96 -2.01 -4.35
C ALA A 8 -24.82 -3.31 -3.54
N SER A 9 -24.78 -4.47 -4.22
CA SER A 9 -24.85 -5.79 -3.58
C SER A 9 -23.61 -6.21 -2.80
N ASN A 10 -22.55 -5.39 -2.86
CA ASN A 10 -21.30 -5.60 -2.15
C ASN A 10 -20.85 -4.34 -1.38
N TYR A 11 -21.72 -3.36 -1.15
CA TYR A 11 -21.30 -2.04 -0.66
C TYR A 11 -20.91 -2.01 0.83
N CYS A 12 -21.21 -3.06 1.61
CA CYS A 12 -20.96 -3.01 3.06
C CYS A 12 -20.52 -4.31 3.74
N GLY A 13 -20.40 -5.47 3.09
CA GLY A 13 -19.92 -6.74 3.69
C GLY A 13 -20.71 -7.32 4.89
N VAL A 14 -21.51 -6.51 5.59
CA VAL A 14 -22.16 -6.82 6.87
C VAL A 14 -23.68 -6.97 6.72
N ALA A 15 -24.26 -6.50 5.62
CA ALA A 15 -25.68 -6.65 5.30
C ALA A 15 -25.84 -7.52 4.05
N ASN A 16 -26.83 -8.42 4.06
CA ASN A 16 -27.24 -9.30 2.96
C ASN A 16 -27.84 -8.50 1.78
N ASN A 17 -27.04 -7.56 1.25
CA ASN A 17 -27.39 -6.66 0.18
C ASN A 17 -27.41 -7.45 -1.12
N MET A 18 -28.53 -8.08 -1.46
CA MET A 18 -28.65 -8.74 -2.76
C MET A 18 -28.99 -7.69 -3.81
N GLY A 19 -28.23 -7.70 -4.91
CA GLY A 19 -28.52 -6.91 -6.09
C GLY A 19 -29.80 -7.40 -6.74
N CYS A 20 -30.44 -6.55 -7.53
CA CYS A 20 -31.65 -6.94 -8.23
C CYS A 20 -31.69 -6.38 -9.65
N PHE A 21 -32.07 -7.24 -10.59
CA PHE A 21 -32.37 -6.85 -11.96
C PHE A 21 -33.70 -7.45 -12.42
N MET A 22 -34.34 -6.74 -13.34
CA MET A 22 -35.61 -7.11 -13.94
C MET A 22 -35.42 -7.46 -15.41
N ARG A 23 -35.94 -8.62 -15.82
CA ARG A 23 -36.04 -9.02 -17.22
C ARG A 23 -37.44 -8.74 -17.73
N ILE A 24 -37.54 -7.89 -18.76
CA ILE A 24 -38.80 -7.56 -19.43
C ILE A 24 -38.79 -8.24 -20.81
N PRO A 25 -39.57 -9.32 -21.02
CA PRO A 25 -39.71 -9.97 -22.32
C PRO A 25 -40.56 -9.13 -23.28
N GLN A 26 -40.52 -9.42 -24.58
CA GLN A 26 -41.36 -8.71 -25.57
C GLN A 26 -42.86 -8.97 -25.36
N ASN A 27 -43.22 -10.21 -25.00
CA ASN A 27 -44.57 -10.59 -24.59
C ASN A 27 -44.50 -11.33 -23.25
N GLY A 28 -45.36 -10.95 -22.32
CA GLY A 28 -45.43 -11.56 -20.98
C GLY A 28 -45.14 -10.58 -19.85
N LYS A 29 -45.12 -11.11 -18.62
CA LYS A 29 -44.86 -10.31 -17.40
C LYS A 29 -43.36 -10.18 -17.13
N PRO A 30 -42.90 -9.06 -16.53
CA PRO A 30 -41.53 -8.94 -16.06
C PRO A 30 -41.16 -9.99 -15.02
N SER A 31 -39.90 -10.40 -15.00
CA SER A 31 -39.33 -11.31 -14.00
C SER A 31 -38.22 -10.61 -13.21
N PHE A 32 -38.14 -10.87 -11.92
CA PHE A 32 -37.16 -10.27 -11.01
C PHE A 32 -36.16 -11.32 -10.56
N PHE A 33 -34.89 -10.94 -10.53
CA PHE A 33 -33.80 -11.82 -10.13
C PHE A 33 -32.95 -11.11 -9.09
N GLN A 34 -32.57 -11.86 -8.06
CA GLN A 34 -31.63 -11.42 -7.05
C GLN A 34 -30.23 -11.95 -7.38
N TYR A 35 -29.22 -11.10 -7.19
CA TYR A 35 -27.84 -11.41 -7.49
C TYR A 35 -26.95 -10.96 -6.34
N MET A 36 -26.30 -11.92 -5.68
CA MET A 36 -25.23 -11.62 -4.74
C MET A 36 -23.93 -11.51 -5.52
N ALA A 37 -23.31 -10.34 -5.50
CA ALA A 37 -21.96 -10.21 -6.05
C ALA A 37 -21.03 -10.99 -5.10
N THR A 38 -20.36 -12.00 -5.64
CA THR A 38 -19.29 -12.67 -4.91
C THR A 38 -18.07 -11.77 -4.98
N THR A 39 -17.64 -11.24 -3.84
CA THR A 39 -16.36 -10.57 -3.74
C THR A 39 -15.28 -11.62 -3.93
N SER A 40 -14.46 -11.48 -4.97
CA SER A 40 -13.19 -12.23 -4.98
C SER A 40 -12.33 -11.72 -3.83
N GLU A 41 -11.48 -12.56 -3.23
CA GLU A 41 -10.54 -12.12 -2.18
C GLU A 41 -9.70 -10.91 -2.65
N SER A 42 -9.39 -10.88 -3.95
CA SER A 42 -8.76 -9.76 -4.64
C SER A 42 -9.55 -8.46 -4.61
N ASP A 43 -10.90 -8.49 -4.71
CA ASP A 43 -11.74 -7.29 -4.64
C ASP A 43 -11.85 -6.73 -3.22
N LEU A 44 -11.84 -7.60 -2.19
CA LEU A 44 -11.80 -7.19 -0.79
C LEU A 44 -10.47 -6.52 -0.43
N VAL A 45 -9.36 -7.06 -0.91
CA VAL A 45 -8.04 -6.44 -0.72
C VAL A 45 -7.94 -5.14 -1.51
N ALA A 46 -8.46 -5.07 -2.73
CA ALA A 46 -8.50 -3.85 -3.54
C ALA A 46 -9.29 -2.71 -2.86
N THR A 47 -10.41 -3.03 -2.21
CA THR A 47 -11.21 -2.04 -1.44
C THR A 47 -10.63 -1.72 -0.06
N ASN A 48 -9.65 -2.50 0.44
CA ASN A 48 -8.96 -2.27 1.71
C ASN A 48 -7.44 -2.07 1.56
N LEU A 49 -6.96 -1.68 0.37
CA LEU A 49 -5.52 -1.48 0.13
C LEU A 49 -4.93 -0.47 1.11
N GLU A 50 -5.69 0.55 1.49
CA GLU A 50 -5.27 1.52 2.50
C GLU A 50 -5.03 0.86 3.86
N GLY A 51 -5.92 -0.04 4.30
CA GLY A 51 -5.71 -0.83 5.52
C GLY A 51 -4.51 -1.76 5.42
N LEU A 52 -4.33 -2.42 4.27
CA LEU A 52 -3.15 -3.26 4.02
C LEU A 52 -1.85 -2.43 4.04
N PHE A 53 -1.85 -1.22 3.48
CA PHE A 53 -0.70 -0.33 3.51
C PHE A 53 -0.36 0.07 4.94
N GLN A 54 -1.35 0.41 5.77
CA GLN A 54 -1.12 0.71 7.19
C GLN A 54 -0.50 -0.47 7.94
N VAL A 55 -0.96 -1.69 7.66
CA VAL A 55 -0.40 -2.91 8.25
C VAL A 55 1.05 -3.14 7.80
N ILE A 56 1.36 -2.95 6.51
CA ILE A 56 2.72 -3.06 5.96
C ILE A 56 3.65 -2.02 6.60
N VAL A 57 3.20 -0.76 6.73
CA VAL A 57 3.94 0.31 7.41
C VAL A 57 4.22 -0.07 8.87
N THR A 58 3.24 -0.64 9.56
CA THR A 58 3.36 -1.03 10.98
C THR A 58 4.38 -2.15 11.18
N HIS A 59 4.45 -3.13 10.28
CA HIS A 59 5.35 -4.29 10.38
C HIS A 59 6.63 -4.13 9.55
N ARG A 60 6.93 -2.92 9.08
CA ARG A 60 7.99 -2.65 8.10
C ARG A 60 9.37 -3.13 8.53
N ASP A 61 9.76 -2.82 9.77
CA ASP A 61 11.10 -3.15 10.27
C ASP A 61 11.27 -4.67 10.44
N GLU A 62 10.19 -5.35 10.83
CA GLU A 62 10.16 -6.80 10.92
C GLU A 62 10.21 -7.46 9.54
N LEU A 63 9.43 -6.94 8.58
CA LEU A 63 9.51 -7.36 7.17
C LEU A 63 10.93 -7.20 6.63
N ARG A 64 11.55 -6.05 6.86
CA ARG A 64 12.94 -5.77 6.45
C ARG A 64 13.90 -6.80 7.04
N ARG A 65 13.83 -7.06 8.34
CA ARG A 65 14.69 -8.02 9.03
C ARG A 65 14.55 -9.42 8.42
N ARG A 66 13.31 -9.86 8.17
CA ARG A 66 13.04 -11.18 7.59
C ARG A 66 13.52 -11.30 6.15
N PHE A 67 13.41 -10.24 5.35
CA PHE A 67 13.99 -10.23 4.00
C PHE A 67 15.52 -10.29 4.03
N GLN A 68 16.16 -9.52 4.92
CA GLN A 68 17.62 -9.55 5.09
C GLN A 68 18.14 -10.92 5.55
N GLU A 69 17.38 -11.64 6.38
CA GLU A 69 17.71 -13.02 6.78
C GLU A 69 17.69 -14.01 5.61
N LEU A 70 16.86 -13.75 4.58
CA LEU A 70 16.79 -14.55 3.36
C LEU A 70 17.81 -14.11 2.30
N ASP A 71 18.42 -12.94 2.47
CA ASP A 71 19.40 -12.34 1.57
C ASP A 71 20.75 -12.09 2.29
N PRO A 72 21.48 -13.14 2.71
CA PRO A 72 22.77 -12.99 3.37
C PRO A 72 23.87 -12.43 2.45
N ALA A 73 23.62 -12.40 1.14
CA ALA A 73 24.51 -11.84 0.13
C ALA A 73 24.30 -10.34 -0.10
N ASP A 74 23.35 -9.71 0.60
CA ASP A 74 23.03 -8.28 0.52
C ASP A 74 22.75 -7.83 -0.92
N THR A 75 22.04 -8.66 -1.67
CA THR A 75 21.68 -8.40 -3.07
C THR A 75 20.50 -7.43 -3.20
N HIS A 76 19.80 -7.16 -2.09
CA HIS A 76 18.57 -6.38 -1.98
C HIS A 76 17.39 -6.98 -2.75
N THR A 77 17.48 -8.25 -3.14
CA THR A 77 16.45 -8.93 -3.93
C THR A 77 16.05 -10.26 -3.29
N VAL A 78 14.77 -10.59 -3.38
CA VAL A 78 14.22 -11.90 -2.96
C VAL A 78 13.38 -12.51 -4.07
N THR A 79 13.20 -13.83 -4.05
CA THR A 79 12.32 -14.48 -5.03
C THR A 79 10.86 -14.13 -4.76
N THR A 80 10.03 -14.28 -5.79
CA THR A 80 8.58 -14.09 -5.68
C THR A 80 7.93 -15.00 -4.62
N SER A 81 8.37 -16.25 -4.50
CA SER A 81 7.87 -17.19 -3.48
C SER A 81 8.29 -16.78 -2.08
N ASP A 82 9.55 -16.41 -1.87
CA ASP A 82 10.05 -15.97 -0.56
C ASP A 82 9.31 -14.72 -0.08
N TRP A 83 8.98 -13.83 -1.02
CA TRP A 83 8.20 -12.64 -0.72
C TRP A 83 6.77 -12.97 -0.29
N ASP A 84 6.09 -13.87 -1.01
CA ASP A 84 4.73 -14.31 -0.66
C ASP A 84 4.72 -14.95 0.74
N ASP A 85 5.72 -15.80 1.05
CA ASP A 85 5.87 -16.47 2.33
C ASP A 85 6.16 -15.49 3.49
N VAL A 86 7.07 -14.53 3.30
CA VAL A 86 7.37 -13.51 4.32
C VAL A 86 6.14 -12.66 4.60
N MET A 87 5.43 -12.22 3.57
CA MET A 87 4.22 -11.41 3.72
C MET A 87 3.13 -12.19 4.48
N GLN A 88 2.94 -13.47 4.17
CA GLN A 88 1.98 -14.32 4.87
C GLN A 88 2.37 -14.55 6.34
N GLN A 89 3.64 -14.83 6.62
CA GLN A 89 4.13 -15.13 7.96
C GLN A 89 4.11 -13.90 8.87
N GLN A 90 4.54 -12.73 8.37
CA GLN A 90 4.69 -11.53 9.19
C GLN A 90 3.39 -10.79 9.38
N LEU A 91 2.54 -10.72 8.35
CA LEU A 91 1.29 -9.99 8.45
C LEU A 91 0.16 -10.85 9.02
N GLN A 92 0.31 -12.18 9.01
CA GLN A 92 -0.69 -13.16 9.47
C GLN A 92 -2.07 -12.98 8.80
N ILE A 93 -2.09 -12.43 7.58
CA ILE A 93 -3.30 -12.24 6.78
C ILE A 93 -3.37 -13.36 5.75
N GLN A 94 -4.51 -14.06 5.69
CA GLN A 94 -4.78 -15.08 4.69
C GLN A 94 -5.27 -14.41 3.40
N LEU A 95 -4.33 -14.07 2.51
CA LEU A 95 -4.60 -13.52 1.18
C LEU A 95 -3.88 -14.32 0.11
N ASN A 96 -4.42 -14.30 -1.10
CA ASN A 96 -3.67 -14.73 -2.28
C ASN A 96 -2.61 -13.68 -2.65
N TRP A 97 -1.44 -13.75 -2.03
CA TRP A 97 -0.34 -12.80 -2.22
C TRP A 97 0.12 -12.69 -3.68
N ALA A 98 0.06 -13.77 -4.45
CA ALA A 98 0.40 -13.74 -5.87
C ALA A 98 -0.51 -12.80 -6.69
N SER A 99 -1.80 -12.69 -6.32
CA SER A 99 -2.75 -11.77 -6.97
C SER A 99 -2.62 -10.33 -6.48
N ILE A 100 -2.13 -10.10 -5.26
CA ILE A 100 -1.99 -8.76 -4.66
C ILE A 100 -0.63 -8.15 -4.95
N ARG A 101 0.41 -8.97 -5.13
CA ARG A 101 1.78 -8.54 -5.38
C ARG A 101 1.92 -7.47 -6.48
N PRO A 102 1.24 -7.57 -7.66
CA PRO A 102 1.33 -6.53 -8.69
C PRO A 102 0.81 -5.14 -8.26
N LEU A 103 0.02 -5.08 -7.19
CA LEU A 103 -0.49 -3.83 -6.60
C LEU A 103 0.46 -3.24 -5.55
N LEU A 104 1.38 -4.06 -5.01
CA LEU A 104 2.28 -3.70 -3.92
C LEU A 104 3.70 -3.44 -4.39
N THR A 105 4.17 -4.21 -5.38
CA THR A 105 5.55 -4.13 -5.84
C THR A 105 5.69 -4.49 -7.31
N SER A 106 6.82 -4.08 -7.89
CA SER A 106 7.23 -4.46 -9.24
C SER A 106 8.06 -5.75 -9.18
N ILE A 107 7.94 -6.57 -10.21
CA ILE A 107 8.74 -7.80 -10.36
C ILE A 107 9.81 -7.53 -11.42
N GLU A 108 11.06 -7.79 -11.08
CA GLU A 108 12.19 -7.67 -11.98
C GLU A 108 12.19 -8.80 -13.03
N PRO A 109 12.85 -8.63 -14.19
CA PRO A 109 12.86 -9.63 -15.28
C PRO A 109 13.29 -11.04 -14.87
N ASN A 110 14.06 -11.16 -13.78
CA ASN A 110 14.56 -12.40 -13.21
C ASN A 110 13.60 -13.05 -12.18
N GLN A 111 12.32 -12.63 -12.12
CA GLN A 111 11.34 -13.11 -11.11
C GLN A 111 11.75 -12.83 -9.66
N THR A 112 12.53 -11.76 -9.45
CA THR A 112 12.87 -11.27 -8.11
C THR A 112 12.19 -9.94 -7.82
N ILE A 113 12.18 -9.58 -6.55
CA ILE A 113 11.57 -8.37 -6.03
C ILE A 113 12.64 -7.64 -5.23
N ASP A 114 12.86 -6.37 -5.58
CA ASP A 114 13.63 -5.46 -4.75
C ASP A 114 12.82 -5.11 -3.50
N TYR A 115 13.14 -5.78 -2.39
CA TYR A 115 12.43 -5.60 -1.13
C TYR A 115 12.75 -4.25 -0.46
N VAL A 116 13.90 -3.65 -0.78
CA VAL A 116 14.30 -2.35 -0.25
C VAL A 116 13.44 -1.26 -0.89
N ASN A 117 13.36 -1.24 -2.22
CA ASN A 117 12.51 -0.31 -2.97
C ASN A 117 11.02 -0.52 -2.65
N PHE A 118 10.59 -1.77 -2.48
CA PHE A 118 9.27 -2.09 -1.97
C PHE A 118 9.00 -1.40 -0.63
N LEU A 119 9.81 -1.63 0.41
CA LEU A 119 9.59 -1.07 1.74
C LEU A 119 9.83 0.45 1.83
N ASP A 120 10.62 1.03 0.93
CA ASP A 120 10.86 2.48 0.84
C ASP A 120 9.59 3.24 0.39
N ARG A 121 8.81 2.66 -0.52
CA ARG A 121 7.52 3.21 -0.96
C ARG A 121 6.49 3.32 0.17
N TYR A 122 6.62 2.51 1.20
CA TYR A 122 5.76 2.50 2.38
C TYR A 122 6.37 3.26 3.57
N HIS A 123 7.25 4.24 3.32
CA HIS A 123 7.64 5.16 4.38
C HIS A 123 6.47 6.03 4.83
N THR A 124 6.28 6.12 6.15
CA THR A 124 5.42 7.13 6.76
C THR A 124 5.97 8.50 6.38
N ARG A 125 5.33 9.20 5.43
CA ARG A 125 5.66 10.62 5.16
C ARG A 125 5.35 11.41 6.44
N GLY A 126 6.35 11.66 7.27
CA GLY A 126 6.19 12.52 8.45
C GLY A 126 7.20 12.33 9.57
N THR A 127 8.48 12.57 9.34
CA THR A 127 9.37 13.18 10.34
C THR A 127 10.20 14.25 9.65
N THR A 128 9.73 15.49 9.83
CA THR A 128 10.46 16.77 9.73
C THR A 128 11.77 16.80 8.95
N ALA A 129 11.73 17.44 7.78
CA ALA A 129 12.88 18.23 7.35
C ALA A 129 13.12 19.34 8.40
N SER A 130 13.95 19.06 9.41
CA SER A 130 14.71 20.11 10.08
C SER A 130 15.83 20.48 9.11
N GLN A 131 15.48 21.42 8.25
CA GLN A 131 16.40 22.25 7.52
C GLN A 131 17.07 23.13 8.58
N ASP A 132 18.21 22.68 9.09
CA ASP A 132 19.07 23.49 9.94
C ASP A 132 19.57 24.66 9.08
N ASP A 133 18.92 25.81 9.23
CA ASP A 133 19.41 27.11 8.80
C ASP A 133 20.66 27.46 9.62
N ASP A 134 21.81 26.91 9.23
CA ASP A 134 23.12 27.47 9.60
C ASP A 134 23.44 28.64 8.65
N ASP A 135 22.73 29.75 8.84
CA ASP A 135 23.12 31.07 8.33
C ASP A 135 24.28 31.62 9.19
N ALA A 136 25.49 31.14 8.93
CA ALA A 136 26.73 31.74 9.42
C ALA A 136 27.29 32.72 8.36
N ALA A 137 26.56 33.81 8.12
CA ALA A 137 27.07 34.94 7.38
C ALA A 137 28.23 35.62 8.14
N ALA A 138 29.39 35.61 7.50
CA ALA A 138 30.61 36.29 7.91
C ALA A 138 30.36 37.78 8.24
N SER A 139 30.75 38.20 9.45
CA SER A 139 30.91 39.62 9.79
C SER A 139 32.33 39.89 10.29
N THR A 140 33.10 40.49 9.39
CA THR A 140 34.03 41.60 9.60
C THR A 140 35.07 41.49 10.73
N VAL A 141 36.31 41.28 10.29
CA VAL A 141 37.55 41.46 11.06
C VAL A 141 37.67 42.90 11.57
N ALA A 142 38.11 42.96 12.83
CA ALA A 142 38.37 44.13 13.65
C ALA A 142 39.40 45.13 13.08
N GLY A 143 39.23 46.39 13.48
CA GLY A 143 40.19 47.47 13.28
C GLY A 143 39.89 48.69 14.14
N ALA A 144 39.79 48.50 15.46
CA ALA A 144 39.76 49.60 16.42
C ALA A 144 41.20 50.07 16.70
N THR A 145 41.50 51.34 16.48
CA THR A 145 42.58 52.04 17.17
C THR A 145 42.00 53.25 17.90
N ALA A 146 42.36 53.30 19.18
CA ALA A 146 41.72 54.07 20.22
C ALA A 146 42.08 55.56 20.18
N ALA A 147 41.10 56.38 20.56
CA ALA A 147 41.32 57.70 21.10
C ALA A 147 41.89 57.57 22.53
N VAL A 148 42.94 58.33 22.84
CA VAL A 148 43.37 58.64 24.22
C VAL A 148 43.44 60.16 24.36
N SER A 149 42.72 60.66 25.36
CA SER A 149 42.66 62.07 25.77
C SER A 149 43.92 62.51 26.52
N ARG A 150 44.43 63.72 26.23
CA ARG A 150 44.48 64.90 27.11
C ARG A 150 45.28 66.02 26.45
#